data_AF-A0A432QB30-F1
#
_entry.id   AF-A0A432QB30-F1
#
_cell.length_a   1.000
_cell.length_b   1.000
_cell.length_c   1.000
_cell.angle_alpha   90.00
_cell.angle_beta   90.00
_cell.angle_gamma   90.00
#
_symmetry.space_group_name_H-M   'P 1'
#
loop_
_entity.id
_entity.type
_entity.pdbx_description
1 polymer ?
#
loop_
_entity_poly.entity_id
_entity_poly.type
_entity_poly.pdbx_seq_one_letter_code
_entity_poly.pdbx_strand_id
1 'polypeptide(L)'
;MPEIRRLRTCLLRTVLRYYATRAGLNGQRGSRRLRQVQRVTSLNFSLRMEFIIKIEKIINNGMGLARPAGGKILMVPGVLPGEKVKVSTRKEFRGHIEADLDEVLSASSARIAPPCPWYADCGGCDLQHADYGSQLAFKSAFLSEAMTRAGVVCESAVPSTALASPNQLNYRYRIRLKIDKNGRIGFFRKQTNSVVALSSCPVATKKMNAALAFVHNFSQTQATIAMYNELELLHSPAHDTITLLLAAGKNQKTSPELLTALTNCPEIDQVAFKIDGKINTDFQLKPLGQIFSVPLTQENRNINYTLTWSADCFSQVNANQNERLVQLVCELAGDMRGKTALDLYCGMGNFSIALALSGATVTGLELNSESINWAERNAGAAGVNCRFYVADVPTSLRELANDRQQIDTVILDPPRKGLDKGTRSLAKLNARQILYISCDPATLSRDVALLTRSGYQLKQLIPVDMFPQTHHIESVALLKKIDIAAASH
;
A
#
# COMPACT_ATOMS: atom_id res chain seq x y z
N MET A 1 29.64 21.34 24.04
CA MET A 1 29.45 21.54 22.57
C MET A 1 30.48 22.45 21.86
N PRO A 2 31.13 23.45 22.49
CA PRO A 2 32.17 24.25 21.82
C PRO A 2 33.49 23.48 21.54
N GLU A 3 33.87 22.57 22.43
CA GLU A 3 35.14 21.83 22.36
C GLU A 3 35.18 20.81 21.21
N ILE A 4 34.04 20.18 20.88
CA ILE A 4 33.94 19.21 19.77
C ILE A 4 34.08 19.93 18.41
N ARG A 5 33.61 21.18 18.28
CA ARG A 5 33.85 22.01 17.08
C ARG A 5 35.32 22.42 16.97
N ARG A 6 36.00 22.71 18.09
CA ARG A 6 37.44 23.01 18.10
C ARG A 6 38.27 21.78 17.72
N LEU A 7 37.92 20.60 18.24
CA LEU A 7 38.55 19.32 17.86
C LEU A 7 38.38 18.98 16.38
N ARG A 8 37.17 19.15 15.81
CA ARG A 8 36.95 18.99 14.35
C ARG A 8 37.82 19.93 13.52
N THR A 9 37.94 21.19 13.94
CA THR A 9 38.73 22.19 13.20
C THR A 9 40.23 21.92 13.32
N CYS A 10 40.68 21.43 14.48
CA CYS A 10 42.06 21.07 14.75
C CYS A 10 42.48 19.82 13.93
N LEU A 11 41.68 18.75 13.96
CA LEU A 11 41.95 17.51 13.21
C LEU A 11 41.99 17.75 11.70
N LEU A 12 41.05 18.53 11.17
CA LEU A 12 41.00 18.88 9.75
C LEU A 12 42.25 19.68 9.32
N ARG A 13 42.73 20.59 10.17
CA ARG A 13 43.96 21.36 9.93
C ARG A 13 45.21 20.48 9.98
N THR A 14 45.28 19.52 10.90
CA THR A 14 46.41 18.59 11.02
C THR A 14 46.48 17.64 9.82
N VAL A 15 45.34 17.10 9.38
CA VAL A 15 45.25 16.25 8.18
C VAL A 15 45.61 17.05 6.92
N LEU A 16 45.08 18.26 6.77
CA LEU A 16 45.43 19.12 5.62
C LEU A 16 46.91 19.50 5.60
N ARG A 17 47.54 19.74 6.76
CA ARG A 17 48.99 19.97 6.85
C ARG A 17 49.79 18.73 6.47
N TYR A 18 49.43 17.55 6.99
CA TYR A 18 50.11 16.29 6.68
C TYR A 18 50.14 15.98 5.17
N TYR A 19 49.02 16.20 4.47
CA TYR A 19 48.96 16.01 3.02
C TYR A 19 49.64 17.14 2.23
N ALA A 20 49.64 18.38 2.73
CA ALA A 20 50.35 19.49 2.08
C ALA A 20 51.88 19.30 2.12
N THR A 21 52.42 18.79 3.22
CA THR A 21 53.86 18.51 3.37
C THR A 21 54.30 17.33 2.49
N ARG A 22 53.48 16.27 2.37
CA ARG A 22 53.75 15.12 1.49
C ARG A 22 53.63 15.42 0.00
N ALA A 23 52.88 16.46 -0.38
CA ALA A 23 52.66 16.83 -1.78
C ALA A 23 53.70 17.84 -2.34
N GLY A 24 54.68 18.29 -1.55
CA GLY A 24 55.77 19.17 -2.02
C GLY A 24 55.30 20.55 -2.53
N LEU A 25 54.20 21.10 -2.00
CA LEU A 25 53.59 22.33 -2.50
C LEU A 25 54.12 23.58 -1.77
N ASN A 26 55.33 24.03 -2.11
CA ASN A 26 55.78 25.40 -1.85
C ASN A 26 55.59 26.24 -3.12
N GLY A 27 54.67 27.21 -3.09
CA GLY A 27 54.53 28.22 -4.14
C GLY A 27 53.11 28.44 -4.69
N GLN A 28 52.87 29.64 -5.23
CA GLN A 28 51.57 30.22 -5.64
C GLN A 28 50.80 29.49 -6.76
N ARG A 29 51.17 28.26 -7.15
CA ARG A 29 50.38 27.39 -8.06
C ARG A 29 49.51 26.35 -7.31
N GLY A 30 49.22 26.57 -6.03
CA GLY A 30 48.44 25.65 -5.17
C GLY A 30 46.91 25.79 -5.24
N SER A 31 46.35 26.87 -5.80
CA SER A 31 44.93 27.19 -5.63
C SER A 31 43.94 26.32 -6.43
N ARG A 32 44.36 25.74 -7.57
CA ARG A 32 43.54 24.80 -8.36
C ARG A 32 43.61 23.36 -7.86
N ARG A 33 44.77 22.90 -7.35
CA ARG A 33 44.90 21.57 -6.72
C ARG A 33 44.25 21.52 -5.32
N LEU A 34 44.24 22.62 -4.56
CA LEU A 34 43.48 22.73 -3.31
C LEU A 34 41.96 22.60 -3.51
N ARG A 35 41.41 23.09 -4.62
CA ARG A 35 39.98 22.88 -4.95
C ARG A 35 39.66 21.44 -5.36
N GLN A 36 40.60 20.76 -6.00
CA GLN A 36 40.46 19.35 -6.37
C GLN A 36 40.63 18.43 -5.15
N VAL A 37 41.54 18.76 -4.23
CA VAL A 37 41.63 18.11 -2.92
C VAL A 37 40.41 18.44 -2.07
N GLN A 38 39.88 19.66 -2.07
CA GLN A 38 38.60 20.00 -1.40
C GLN A 38 37.42 19.20 -1.95
N ARG A 39 37.39 18.92 -3.27
CA ARG A 39 36.37 18.07 -3.91
C ARG A 39 36.52 16.58 -3.57
N VAL A 40 37.75 16.13 -3.33
CA VAL A 40 38.05 14.75 -2.90
C VAL A 40 37.88 14.59 -1.38
N THR A 41 38.12 15.62 -0.57
CA THR A 41 37.84 15.62 0.88
C THR A 41 36.39 15.96 1.21
N SER A 42 35.58 16.36 0.22
CA SER A 42 34.11 16.38 0.32
C SER A 42 33.46 15.05 -0.09
N LEU A 43 34.24 13.99 -0.38
CA LEU A 43 33.71 12.62 -0.32
C LEU A 43 33.44 12.28 1.14
N ASN A 44 32.22 12.56 1.58
CA ASN A 44 31.41 11.78 2.53
C ASN A 44 32.15 10.94 3.58
N PHE A 45 33.01 11.55 4.39
CA PHE A 45 33.19 11.06 5.76
C PHE A 45 32.01 11.57 6.60
N SER A 46 30.80 11.11 6.26
CA SER A 46 29.71 11.12 7.22
C SER A 46 30.06 10.02 8.20
N LEU A 47 30.76 10.38 9.28
CA LEU A 47 31.02 9.47 10.40
C LEU A 47 29.67 8.83 10.77
N ARG A 48 29.52 7.53 10.49
CA ARG A 48 28.35 6.77 10.95
C ARG A 48 28.40 6.86 12.47
N MET A 49 27.48 7.62 13.06
CA MET A 49 27.36 7.67 14.51
C MET A 49 26.63 6.41 14.94
N GLU A 50 27.18 5.73 15.94
CA GLU A 50 26.55 4.57 16.55
C GLU A 50 25.75 5.00 17.78
N PHE A 51 24.59 4.41 17.96
CA PHE A 51 23.75 4.59 19.14
C PHE A 51 23.39 3.23 19.73
N ILE A 52 23.39 3.17 21.07
CA ILE A 52 22.66 2.14 21.81
C ILE A 52 21.41 2.80 22.36
N ILE A 53 20.24 2.37 21.92
CA ILE A 53 18.99 3.07 22.24
C ILE A 53 17.83 2.10 22.44
N LYS A 54 16.86 2.50 23.26
CA LYS A 54 15.59 1.80 23.42
C LYS A 54 14.58 2.32 22.40
N ILE A 55 13.90 1.42 21.71
CA ILE A 55 12.84 1.78 20.75
C ILE A 55 11.55 2.11 21.51
N GLU A 56 10.96 3.27 21.21
CA GLU A 56 9.76 3.76 21.88
C GLU A 56 8.49 3.12 21.31
N LYS A 57 8.35 3.16 19.98
CA LYS A 57 7.18 2.66 19.25
C LYS A 57 7.52 2.40 17.79
N ILE A 58 6.62 1.73 17.08
CA ILE A 58 6.62 1.70 15.61
C ILE A 58 5.72 2.83 15.10
N ILE A 59 6.00 3.33 13.90
CA ILE A 59 5.23 4.34 13.19
C ILE A 59 4.71 3.82 11.84
N ASN A 60 3.82 4.57 11.19
CA ASN A 60 3.02 4.18 10.03
C ASN A 60 3.79 3.66 8.79
N ASN A 61 5.12 3.73 8.75
CA ASN A 61 5.96 3.19 7.68
C ASN A 61 6.74 1.92 8.09
N GLY A 62 6.34 1.27 9.20
CA GLY A 62 6.97 0.06 9.71
C GLY A 62 8.32 0.29 10.39
N MET A 63 8.74 1.54 10.58
CA MET A 63 9.99 1.87 11.28
C MET A 63 9.75 2.05 12.78
N GLY A 64 10.74 1.66 13.58
CA GLY A 64 10.84 2.06 14.98
C GLY A 64 11.25 3.52 15.12
N LEU A 65 10.69 4.17 16.13
CA LEU A 65 10.99 5.53 16.54
C LEU A 65 11.72 5.49 17.87
N ALA A 66 12.81 6.26 17.99
CA ALA A 66 13.50 6.50 19.25
C ALA A 66 14.04 7.93 19.32
N ARG A 67 14.26 8.45 20.54
CA ARG A 67 14.80 9.81 20.75
C ARG A 67 16.13 9.76 21.51
N PRO A 68 17.29 9.86 20.83
CA PRO A 68 18.57 10.03 21.51
C PRO A 68 18.64 11.36 22.28
N ALA A 69 19.49 11.39 23.31
CA ALA A 69 19.78 12.62 24.05
C ALA A 69 20.33 13.69 23.09
N GLY A 70 19.65 14.83 22.96
CA GLY A 70 20.01 15.91 22.04
C GLY A 70 19.01 16.22 20.91
N GLY A 71 17.88 15.50 20.83
CA GLY A 71 16.60 16.06 20.36
C GLY A 71 16.09 15.70 18.97
N LYS A 72 16.90 15.10 18.07
CA LYS A 72 16.38 14.60 16.77
C LYS A 72 15.76 13.21 16.92
N ILE A 73 14.68 12.97 16.18
CA ILE A 73 14.04 11.64 16.12
C ILE A 73 14.90 10.70 15.28
N LEU A 74 15.12 9.49 15.78
CA LEU A 74 15.77 8.39 15.07
C LEU A 74 14.71 7.43 14.53
N MET A 75 14.81 7.08 13.25
CA MET A 75 13.93 6.14 12.57
C MET A 75 14.75 4.93 12.14
N VAL A 76 14.35 3.74 12.60
CA VAL A 76 15.12 2.50 12.45
C VAL A 76 14.21 1.40 11.89
N PRO A 77 14.52 0.77 10.74
CA PRO A 77 13.75 -0.36 10.24
C PRO A 77 14.08 -1.65 10.99
N GLY A 78 13.15 -2.62 11.01
CA GLY A 78 13.42 -3.98 11.50
C GLY A 78 13.50 -4.13 13.03
N VAL A 79 12.98 -3.15 13.77
CA VAL A 79 12.97 -3.12 15.24
C VAL A 79 11.55 -3.06 15.79
N LEU A 80 11.37 -3.52 17.03
CA LEU A 80 10.09 -3.54 17.75
C LEU A 80 10.11 -2.61 18.97
N PRO A 81 8.94 -2.17 19.47
CA PRO A 81 8.86 -1.36 20.68
C PRO A 81 9.44 -2.11 21.88
N GLY A 82 10.13 -1.37 22.75
CA GLY A 82 10.75 -1.92 23.96
C GLY A 82 12.14 -2.50 23.76
N GLU A 83 12.57 -2.77 22.53
CA GLU A 83 13.88 -3.35 22.23
C GLU A 83 15.02 -2.39 22.55
N LYS A 84 16.14 -2.96 23.02
CA LYS A 84 17.41 -2.26 23.09
C LYS A 84 18.25 -2.68 21.89
N VAL A 85 18.67 -1.72 21.08
CA VAL A 85 19.35 -1.99 19.80
C VAL A 85 20.62 -1.16 19.65
N LYS A 86 21.57 -1.71 18.90
CA LYS A 86 22.72 -0.98 18.34
C LYS A 86 22.38 -0.58 16.91
N VAL A 87 22.55 0.69 16.58
CA VAL A 87 22.17 1.27 15.28
C VAL A 87 23.23 2.24 14.78
N SER A 88 23.40 2.32 13.46
CA SER A 88 24.34 3.23 12.81
C SER A 88 23.63 4.22 11.90
N THR A 89 23.98 5.50 11.97
CA THR A 89 23.30 6.52 11.13
C THR A 89 23.54 6.26 9.65
N ARG A 90 22.47 6.25 8.86
CA ARG A 90 22.53 6.18 7.41
C ARG A 90 22.41 7.55 6.77
N LYS A 91 21.41 8.32 7.17
CA LYS A 91 21.11 9.63 6.56
C LYS A 91 20.49 10.59 7.57
N GLU A 92 20.98 11.82 7.58
CA GLU A 92 20.46 12.88 8.44
C GLU A 92 19.62 13.87 7.64
N PHE A 93 18.44 14.18 8.16
CA PHE A 93 17.54 15.21 7.63
C PHE A 93 17.38 16.34 8.66
N ARG A 94 16.69 17.43 8.25
CA ARG A 94 16.47 18.60 9.12
C ARG A 94 15.76 18.22 10.42
N GLY A 95 14.76 17.32 10.36
CA GLY A 95 13.91 16.95 11.50
C GLY A 95 14.11 15.54 12.07
N HIS A 96 14.79 14.64 11.37
CA HIS A 96 14.99 13.26 11.80
C HIS A 96 16.29 12.68 11.25
N ILE A 97 16.68 11.52 11.77
CA ILE A 97 17.81 10.72 11.34
C ILE A 97 17.27 9.34 10.98
N GLU A 98 17.64 8.84 9.80
CA GLU A 98 17.45 7.45 9.43
C GLU A 98 18.71 6.66 9.82
N ALA A 99 18.52 5.53 10.49
CA ALA A 99 19.60 4.64 10.89
C ALA A 99 19.32 3.19 10.45
N ASP A 100 20.40 2.44 10.29
CA ASP A 100 20.37 1.01 10.03
C ASP A 100 20.47 0.24 11.35
N LEU A 101 19.74 -0.87 11.47
CA LEU A 101 19.87 -1.79 12.59
C LEU A 101 21.16 -2.59 12.44
N ASP A 102 22.07 -2.47 13.41
CA ASP A 102 23.31 -3.26 13.44
C ASP A 102 23.11 -4.53 14.28
N GLU A 103 22.50 -4.40 15.46
CA GLU A 103 22.31 -5.52 16.40
C GLU A 103 21.11 -5.31 17.33
N VAL A 104 20.38 -6.38 17.64
CA VAL A 104 19.35 -6.40 18.70
C VAL A 104 19.98 -6.91 19.98
N LEU A 105 20.23 -6.02 20.95
CA LEU A 105 20.88 -6.35 22.23
C LEU A 105 19.89 -6.95 23.24
N SER A 106 18.62 -6.54 23.17
CA SER A 106 17.53 -7.09 23.95
C SER A 106 16.28 -7.11 23.08
N ALA A 107 15.86 -8.31 22.68
CA ALA A 107 14.69 -8.51 21.83
C ALA A 107 13.38 -8.31 22.61
N SER A 108 12.33 -7.90 21.91
CA SER A 108 10.97 -7.87 22.43
C SER A 108 10.41 -9.29 22.49
N SER A 109 9.51 -9.58 23.43
CA SER A 109 8.77 -10.85 23.46
C SER A 109 7.91 -11.07 22.21
N ALA A 110 7.60 -9.98 21.49
CA ALA A 110 6.88 -10.00 20.22
C ALA A 110 7.76 -10.36 19.01
N ARG A 111 9.09 -10.47 19.18
CA ARG A 111 10.00 -10.75 18.07
C ARG A 111 9.92 -12.22 17.68
N ILE A 112 9.70 -12.49 16.40
CA ILE A 112 9.75 -13.84 15.81
C ILE A 112 10.78 -13.89 14.68
N ALA A 113 11.21 -15.11 14.33
CA ALA A 113 11.96 -15.34 13.12
C ALA A 113 11.06 -15.13 11.89
N PRO A 114 11.42 -14.25 10.94
CA PRO A 114 10.65 -14.05 9.72
C PRO A 114 10.50 -15.35 8.92
N PRO A 115 9.29 -15.76 8.50
CA PRO A 115 9.09 -16.98 7.72
C PRO A 115 9.64 -16.88 6.29
N CYS A 116 9.88 -15.68 5.77
CA CYS A 116 10.42 -15.49 4.42
C CYS A 116 11.95 -15.50 4.40
N PRO A 117 12.58 -16.38 3.60
CA PRO A 117 14.05 -16.44 3.50
C PRO A 117 14.63 -15.15 2.88
N TRP A 118 13.83 -14.41 2.11
CA TRP A 118 14.24 -13.16 1.46
C TRP A 118 14.02 -11.93 2.33
N TYR A 119 13.47 -12.07 3.55
CA TYR A 119 12.98 -10.96 4.35
C TYR A 119 14.06 -9.93 4.69
N ALA A 120 15.30 -10.35 4.89
CA ALA A 120 16.40 -9.44 5.22
C ALA A 120 16.60 -8.38 4.12
N ASP A 121 16.60 -8.81 2.85
CA ASP A 121 16.92 -7.98 1.68
C ASP A 121 15.69 -7.42 0.95
N CYS A 122 14.63 -8.21 0.79
CA CYS A 122 13.47 -7.88 -0.03
C CYS A 122 12.68 -6.71 0.55
N GLY A 123 12.33 -5.73 -0.29
CA GLY A 123 11.54 -4.56 0.10
C GLY A 123 10.02 -4.79 0.16
N GLY A 124 9.54 -6.02 0.02
CA GLY A 124 8.11 -6.34 -0.06
C GLY A 124 7.38 -6.41 1.28
N CYS A 125 8.07 -6.84 2.36
CA CYS A 125 7.51 -6.97 3.70
C CYS A 125 8.44 -6.32 4.73
N ASP A 126 7.88 -5.76 5.79
CA ASP A 126 8.64 -5.05 6.83
C ASP A 126 8.19 -5.33 8.27
N LEU A 127 7.18 -6.18 8.47
CA LEU A 127 6.71 -6.57 9.80
C LEU A 127 6.79 -8.08 10.11
N GLN A 128 7.39 -8.91 9.26
CA GLN A 128 7.52 -10.36 9.51
C GLN A 128 8.32 -10.74 10.76
N HIS A 129 9.09 -9.79 11.29
CA HIS A 129 9.86 -9.96 12.53
C HIS A 129 9.01 -9.73 13.79
N ALA A 130 7.75 -9.33 13.65
CA ALA A 130 6.77 -9.19 14.74
C ALA A 130 5.76 -10.34 14.69
N ASP A 131 5.36 -10.86 15.84
CA ASP A 131 4.18 -11.73 15.96
C ASP A 131 2.94 -11.02 15.40
N TYR A 132 1.98 -11.80 14.92
CA TYR A 132 0.84 -11.25 14.21
C TYR A 132 -0.08 -10.39 15.09
N GLY A 133 -0.25 -10.73 16.37
CA GLY A 133 -1.06 -9.93 17.30
C GLY A 133 -0.48 -8.52 17.47
N SER A 134 0.84 -8.43 17.59
CA SER A 134 1.59 -7.18 17.61
C SER A 134 1.42 -6.39 16.30
N GLN A 135 1.44 -7.03 15.14
CA GLN A 135 1.17 -6.37 13.85
C GLN A 135 -0.21 -5.68 13.83
N LEU A 136 -1.25 -6.36 14.30
CA LEU A 136 -2.61 -5.82 14.37
C LEU A 136 -2.73 -4.64 15.35
N ALA A 137 -2.02 -4.73 16.48
CA ALA A 137 -1.97 -3.66 17.47
C ALA A 137 -1.25 -2.41 16.93
N PHE A 138 -0.12 -2.59 16.25
CA PHE A 138 0.62 -1.49 15.64
C PHE A 138 -0.22 -0.75 14.60
N LYS A 139 -0.91 -1.49 13.72
CA LYS A 139 -1.81 -0.94 12.71
C LYS A 139 -2.91 -0.08 13.35
N SER A 140 -3.55 -0.57 14.39
CA SER A 140 -4.59 0.17 15.11
C SER A 140 -4.05 1.43 15.79
N ALA A 141 -2.88 1.33 16.40
CA ALA A 141 -2.21 2.46 17.03
C ALA A 141 -1.87 3.58 16.00
N PHE A 142 -1.42 3.22 14.79
CA PHE A 142 -1.11 4.22 13.74
C PHE A 142 -2.35 5.03 13.35
N LEU A 143 -3.48 4.34 13.19
CA LEU A 143 -4.74 4.94 12.82
C LEU A 143 -5.30 5.83 13.93
N SER A 144 -5.28 5.33 15.17
CA SER A 144 -5.71 6.09 16.34
C SER A 144 -4.87 7.37 16.54
N GLU A 145 -3.54 7.26 16.45
CA GLU A 145 -2.63 8.41 16.55
C GLU A 145 -2.87 9.44 15.43
N ALA A 146 -3.20 8.99 14.21
CA ALA A 146 -3.53 9.89 13.11
C ALA A 146 -4.81 10.70 13.40
N MET A 147 -5.85 10.07 13.95
CA MET A 147 -7.09 10.76 14.34
C MET A 147 -6.87 11.75 15.48
N THR A 148 -6.13 11.36 16.52
CA THR A 148 -5.79 12.25 17.64
C THR A 148 -5.05 13.48 17.15
N ARG A 149 -4.03 13.32 16.28
CA ARG A 149 -3.28 14.45 15.72
C ARG A 149 -4.14 15.37 14.84
N ALA A 150 -5.16 14.82 14.18
CA ALA A 150 -6.10 15.59 13.38
C ALA A 150 -7.19 16.29 14.21
N GLY A 151 -7.26 16.02 15.52
CA GLY A 151 -8.31 16.54 16.41
C GLY A 151 -9.68 15.92 16.16
N VAL A 152 -9.73 14.70 15.62
CA VAL A 152 -10.96 13.97 15.33
C VAL A 152 -11.30 13.07 16.51
N VAL A 153 -12.54 13.18 17.00
CA VAL A 153 -13.09 12.28 18.02
C VAL A 153 -14.01 11.27 17.34
N CYS A 154 -13.77 9.99 17.59
CA CYS A 154 -14.65 8.90 17.19
C CYS A 154 -15.61 8.61 18.35
N GLU A 155 -16.91 8.46 18.07
CA GLU A 155 -17.92 8.13 19.08
C GLU A 155 -17.64 6.77 19.73
N SER A 156 -17.34 5.77 18.91
CA SER A 156 -16.85 4.48 19.39
C SER A 156 -15.34 4.50 19.55
N ALA A 157 -14.81 3.82 20.57
CA ALA A 157 -13.36 3.64 20.68
C ALA A 157 -12.83 2.88 19.45
N VAL A 158 -11.71 3.34 18.89
CA VAL A 158 -10.99 2.60 17.85
C VAL A 158 -10.55 1.27 18.45
N PRO A 159 -10.83 0.12 17.80
CA PRO A 159 -10.38 -1.18 18.30
C PRO A 159 -8.87 -1.19 18.56
N SER A 160 -8.45 -1.88 19.62
CA SER A 160 -7.02 -2.00 19.98
C SER A 160 -6.22 -2.86 18.99
N THR A 161 -6.91 -3.66 18.17
CA THR A 161 -6.33 -4.51 17.13
C THR A 161 -7.13 -4.40 15.83
N ALA A 162 -6.44 -4.46 14.70
CA ALA A 162 -7.07 -4.45 13.38
C ALA A 162 -7.87 -5.73 13.16
N LEU A 163 -8.92 -5.66 12.34
CA LEU A 163 -9.63 -6.83 11.85
C LEU A 163 -8.63 -7.75 11.16
N ALA A 164 -8.41 -8.92 11.77
CA ALA A 164 -7.41 -9.86 11.34
C ALA A 164 -7.75 -10.44 9.95
N SER A 165 -6.76 -10.49 9.07
CA SER A 165 -6.82 -11.27 7.85
C SER A 165 -7.03 -12.76 8.15
N PRO A 166 -7.90 -13.47 7.39
CA PRO A 166 -8.05 -14.92 7.47
C PRO A 166 -6.73 -15.65 7.25
N ASN A 167 -5.88 -15.12 6.37
CA ASN A 167 -4.60 -15.71 6.01
C ASN A 167 -3.48 -14.67 6.09
N GLN A 168 -2.47 -14.96 6.90
CA GLN A 168 -1.30 -14.11 7.10
C GLN A 168 -0.21 -14.30 6.03
N LEU A 169 -0.26 -15.45 5.36
CA LEU A 169 0.61 -15.90 4.27
C LEU A 169 -0.28 -16.54 3.19
N ASN A 170 0.22 -16.71 1.97
CA ASN A 170 -0.51 -17.27 0.83
C ASN A 170 -1.82 -16.56 0.46
N TYR A 171 -1.95 -15.27 0.81
CA TYR A 171 -3.18 -14.50 0.58
C TYR A 171 -3.14 -13.69 -0.71
N ARG A 172 -1.94 -13.34 -1.19
CA ARG A 172 -1.73 -12.35 -2.24
C ARG A 172 -1.84 -12.99 -3.60
N TYR A 173 -2.92 -12.71 -4.32
CA TYR A 173 -3.16 -13.28 -5.66
C TYR A 173 -2.61 -12.40 -6.81
N ARG A 174 -1.97 -11.26 -6.50
CA ARG A 174 -1.33 -10.40 -7.52
C ARG A 174 0.02 -9.90 -7.04
N ILE A 175 1.08 -10.23 -7.80
CA ILE A 175 2.43 -9.69 -7.57
C ILE A 175 2.98 -9.08 -8.84
N ARG A 176 3.72 -8.00 -8.67
CA ARG A 176 4.36 -7.23 -9.74
C ARG A 176 5.86 -7.20 -9.46
N LEU A 177 6.60 -7.95 -10.25
CA LEU A 177 8.03 -8.20 -10.10
C LEU A 177 8.81 -7.35 -11.10
N LYS A 178 10.00 -6.93 -10.71
CA LYS A 178 10.93 -6.18 -11.54
C LYS A 178 11.87 -7.14 -12.23
N ILE A 179 12.17 -6.82 -13.48
CA ILE A 179 13.18 -7.50 -14.29
C ILE A 179 14.35 -6.53 -14.41
N ASP A 180 15.55 -6.96 -14.01
CA ASP A 180 16.75 -6.15 -14.23
C ASP A 180 17.39 -6.42 -15.60
N LYS A 181 18.43 -5.65 -15.92
CA LYS A 181 19.17 -5.76 -17.19
C LYS A 181 19.83 -7.12 -17.45
N ASN A 182 19.96 -7.96 -16.42
CA ASN A 182 20.50 -9.32 -16.53
C ASN A 182 19.36 -10.37 -16.58
N GLY A 183 18.11 -9.93 -16.70
CA GLY A 183 16.93 -10.81 -16.71
C GLY A 183 16.52 -11.32 -15.33
N ARG A 184 17.14 -10.86 -14.23
CA ARG A 184 16.78 -11.33 -12.89
C ARG A 184 15.42 -10.78 -12.47
N ILE A 185 14.59 -11.67 -11.90
CA ILE A 185 13.19 -11.39 -11.59
C ILE A 185 12.98 -11.38 -10.08
N GLY A 186 12.41 -10.31 -9.56
CA GLY A 186 12.03 -10.24 -8.15
C GLY A 186 11.58 -8.86 -7.70
N PHE A 187 11.65 -8.60 -6.40
CA PHE A 187 11.32 -7.28 -5.85
C PHE A 187 12.56 -6.41 -5.73
N PHE A 188 12.37 -5.11 -5.58
CA PHE A 188 13.46 -4.24 -5.19
C PHE A 188 13.94 -4.56 -3.77
N ARG A 189 15.25 -4.51 -3.56
CA ARG A 189 15.89 -4.55 -2.25
C ARG A 189 15.47 -3.31 -1.45
N LYS A 190 15.29 -3.47 -0.14
CA LYS A 190 14.92 -2.39 0.79
C LYS A 190 15.70 -1.11 0.49
N GLN A 191 14.96 -0.03 0.26
CA GLN A 191 15.49 1.33 0.05
C GLN A 191 16.46 1.48 -1.15
N THR A 192 16.37 0.60 -2.15
CA THR A 192 17.15 0.70 -3.39
C THR A 192 16.29 0.36 -4.62
N ASN A 193 16.82 0.58 -5.82
CA ASN A 193 16.22 0.10 -7.07
C ASN A 193 16.92 -1.17 -7.61
N SER A 194 17.63 -1.90 -6.74
CA SER A 194 18.33 -3.13 -7.13
C SER A 194 17.43 -4.34 -6.90
N VAL A 195 17.39 -5.28 -7.85
CA VAL A 195 16.51 -6.45 -7.76
C VAL A 195 17.10 -7.51 -6.84
N VAL A 196 16.26 -8.03 -5.93
CA VAL A 196 16.46 -9.28 -5.20
C VAL A 196 15.76 -10.37 -6.00
N ALA A 197 16.55 -11.18 -6.72
CA ALA A 197 16.01 -12.31 -7.45
C ALA A 197 15.43 -13.32 -6.46
N LEU A 198 14.18 -13.75 -6.68
CA LEU A 198 13.48 -14.64 -5.76
C LEU A 198 12.76 -15.74 -6.54
N SER A 199 12.76 -16.93 -5.99
CA SER A 199 12.06 -18.12 -6.53
C SER A 199 10.75 -18.41 -5.79
N SER A 200 10.49 -17.70 -4.69
CA SER A 200 9.28 -17.86 -3.87
C SER A 200 8.97 -16.58 -3.10
N CYS A 201 7.71 -16.41 -2.74
CA CYS A 201 7.18 -15.31 -1.96
C CYS A 201 6.08 -15.85 -1.03
N PRO A 202 6.35 -16.04 0.28
CA PRO A 202 5.39 -16.67 1.20
C PRO A 202 4.04 -15.96 1.34
N VAL A 203 3.95 -14.68 1.00
CA VAL A 203 2.66 -13.96 0.99
C VAL A 203 1.85 -14.21 -0.30
N ALA A 204 2.49 -14.61 -1.40
CA ALA A 204 1.82 -14.96 -2.65
C ALA A 204 1.16 -16.35 -2.55
N THR A 205 0.09 -16.57 -3.32
CA THR A 205 -0.62 -17.88 -3.29
C THR A 205 0.30 -19.03 -3.69
N LYS A 206 -0.05 -20.25 -3.26
CA LYS A 206 0.75 -21.45 -3.59
C LYS A 206 0.90 -21.65 -5.10
N LYS A 207 -0.18 -21.47 -5.86
CA LYS A 207 -0.18 -21.59 -7.32
C LYS A 207 0.73 -20.54 -7.98
N MET A 208 0.70 -19.30 -7.51
CA MET A 208 1.64 -18.27 -7.98
C MET A 208 3.10 -18.59 -7.65
N ASN A 209 3.37 -19.21 -6.51
CA ASN A 209 4.73 -19.61 -6.15
C ASN A 209 5.26 -20.72 -7.07
N ALA A 210 4.41 -21.62 -7.56
CA ALA A 210 4.81 -22.61 -8.57
C ALA A 210 5.21 -21.91 -9.89
N ALA A 211 4.37 -21.00 -10.39
CA ALA A 211 4.69 -20.19 -11.57
C ALA A 211 5.95 -19.33 -11.38
N LEU A 212 6.13 -18.72 -10.21
CA LEU A 212 7.30 -17.90 -9.87
C LEU A 212 8.60 -18.72 -9.87
N ALA A 213 8.58 -19.92 -9.31
CA ALA A 213 9.73 -20.82 -9.32
C ALA A 213 10.12 -21.21 -10.75
N PHE A 214 9.14 -21.50 -11.61
CA PHE A 214 9.39 -21.77 -13.01
C PHE A 214 10.03 -20.58 -13.73
N VAL A 215 9.40 -19.40 -13.62
CA VAL A 215 9.87 -18.19 -14.29
C VAL A 215 11.26 -17.77 -13.79
N HIS A 216 11.56 -17.97 -12.51
CA HIS A 216 12.89 -17.76 -11.95
C HIS A 216 13.96 -18.61 -12.65
N ASN A 217 13.72 -19.91 -12.82
CA ASN A 217 14.64 -20.81 -13.51
C ASN A 217 14.73 -20.50 -15.00
N PHE A 218 13.59 -20.25 -15.65
CA PHE A 218 13.50 -19.89 -17.06
C PHE A 218 14.34 -18.64 -17.39
N SER A 219 14.33 -17.64 -16.50
CA SER A 219 15.10 -16.42 -16.69
C SER A 219 16.62 -16.62 -16.74
N GLN A 220 17.13 -17.73 -16.17
CA GLN A 220 18.56 -18.06 -16.20
C GLN A 220 19.03 -18.53 -17.57
N THR A 221 18.12 -19.10 -18.37
CA THR A 221 18.43 -19.69 -19.68
C THR A 221 17.92 -18.85 -20.84
N GLN A 222 17.15 -17.78 -20.58
CA GLN A 222 16.46 -17.02 -21.61
C GLN A 222 16.77 -15.52 -21.52
N ALA A 223 17.86 -15.10 -22.17
CA ALA A 223 18.33 -13.71 -22.16
C ALA A 223 17.31 -12.69 -22.71
N THR A 224 16.38 -13.13 -23.56
CA THR A 224 15.34 -12.28 -24.15
C THR A 224 14.37 -11.69 -23.13
N ILE A 225 14.24 -12.31 -21.94
CA ILE A 225 13.39 -11.77 -20.87
C ILE A 225 13.88 -10.41 -20.35
N ALA A 226 15.18 -10.13 -20.47
CA ALA A 226 15.79 -8.86 -20.05
C ALA A 226 15.35 -7.65 -20.90
N MET A 227 14.66 -7.88 -22.02
CA MET A 227 14.04 -6.82 -22.83
C MET A 227 12.79 -6.22 -22.16
N TYR A 228 12.25 -6.88 -21.14
CA TYR A 228 11.08 -6.45 -20.39
C TYR A 228 11.52 -5.84 -19.06
N ASN A 229 10.69 -4.96 -18.50
CA ASN A 229 11.01 -4.21 -17.28
C ASN A 229 10.31 -4.80 -16.06
N GLU A 230 9.19 -5.49 -16.29
CA GLU A 230 8.29 -5.93 -15.24
C GLU A 230 7.52 -7.18 -15.67
N LEU A 231 7.26 -8.04 -14.70
CA LEU A 231 6.48 -9.25 -14.83
C LEU A 231 5.38 -9.24 -13.77
N GLU A 232 4.12 -9.33 -14.17
CA GLU A 232 3.01 -9.53 -13.24
C GLU A 232 2.56 -10.99 -13.27
N LEU A 233 2.39 -11.58 -12.09
CA LEU A 233 1.65 -12.84 -11.92
C LEU A 233 0.32 -12.52 -11.24
N LEU A 234 -0.77 -12.96 -11.85
CA LEU A 234 -2.12 -12.79 -11.37
C LEU A 234 -2.78 -14.16 -11.26
N HIS A 235 -3.11 -14.57 -10.04
CA HIS A 235 -3.96 -15.71 -9.77
C HIS A 235 -5.41 -15.27 -9.74
N SER A 236 -6.31 -16.00 -10.40
CA SER A 236 -7.75 -15.81 -10.33
C SER A 236 -8.33 -16.68 -9.21
N PRO A 237 -8.74 -16.11 -8.06
CA PRO A 237 -9.32 -16.91 -6.97
C PRO A 237 -10.54 -17.75 -7.37
N ALA A 238 -11.41 -17.24 -8.25
CA ALA A 238 -12.64 -17.93 -8.66
C ALA A 238 -12.41 -19.05 -9.69
N HIS A 239 -11.37 -18.93 -10.52
CA HIS A 239 -11.13 -19.86 -11.63
C HIS A 239 -9.90 -20.74 -11.41
N ASP A 240 -9.14 -20.47 -10.35
CA ASP A 240 -7.84 -21.07 -10.06
C ASP A 240 -6.90 -21.07 -11.28
N THR A 241 -6.74 -19.93 -11.95
CA THR A 241 -5.83 -19.79 -13.11
C THR A 241 -4.74 -18.76 -12.86
N ILE A 242 -3.58 -18.94 -13.48
CA ILE A 242 -2.46 -17.99 -13.48
C ILE A 242 -2.37 -17.28 -14.82
N THR A 243 -2.43 -15.96 -14.78
CA THR A 243 -2.11 -15.07 -15.89
C THR A 243 -0.75 -14.43 -15.64
N LEU A 244 0.16 -14.54 -16.62
CA LEU A 244 1.45 -13.85 -16.65
C LEU A 244 1.40 -12.68 -17.62
N LEU A 245 1.72 -11.47 -17.15
CA LEU A 245 1.88 -10.30 -17.99
C LEU A 245 3.35 -9.86 -18.06
N LEU A 246 3.90 -9.77 -19.26
CA LEU A 246 5.23 -9.17 -19.50
C LEU A 246 5.10 -7.72 -19.94
N ALA A 247 5.59 -6.79 -19.12
CA ALA A 247 5.49 -5.37 -19.37
C ALA A 247 6.79 -4.76 -19.90
N ALA A 248 6.66 -3.93 -20.93
CA ALA A 248 7.77 -3.20 -21.53
C ALA A 248 7.39 -1.78 -21.97
N GLY A 249 8.41 -0.96 -22.19
CA GLY A 249 8.26 0.41 -22.68
C GLY A 249 7.83 0.52 -24.15
N LYS A 250 7.63 1.76 -24.58
CA LYS A 250 7.25 2.12 -25.95
C LYS A 250 8.28 1.59 -26.97
N ASN A 251 7.80 1.06 -28.10
CA ASN A 251 8.58 0.46 -29.20
C ASN A 251 9.18 -0.94 -28.94
N GLN A 252 8.95 -1.56 -27.78
CA GLN A 252 9.34 -2.95 -27.58
C GLN A 252 8.42 -3.88 -28.38
N LYS A 253 9.00 -4.81 -29.15
CA LYS A 253 8.23 -5.85 -29.85
C LYS A 253 7.91 -7.01 -28.90
N THR A 254 6.75 -7.63 -29.10
CA THR A 254 6.43 -8.92 -28.49
C THR A 254 7.34 -10.01 -29.07
N SER A 255 7.72 -10.99 -28.25
CA SER A 255 8.52 -12.14 -28.70
C SER A 255 7.63 -13.39 -28.77
N PRO A 256 7.34 -13.91 -29.98
CA PRO A 256 6.60 -15.16 -30.14
C PRO A 256 7.30 -16.35 -29.46
N GLU A 257 8.63 -16.39 -29.48
CA GLU A 257 9.43 -17.43 -28.83
C GLU A 257 9.22 -17.43 -27.31
N LEU A 258 9.24 -16.24 -26.67
CA LEU A 258 8.95 -16.11 -25.25
C LEU A 258 7.52 -16.48 -24.93
N LEU A 259 6.57 -16.07 -25.77
CA LEU A 259 5.17 -16.43 -25.61
C LEU A 259 5.01 -17.96 -25.63
N THR A 260 5.53 -18.65 -26.65
CA THR A 260 5.46 -20.10 -26.75
C THR A 260 6.12 -20.79 -25.57
N ALA A 261 7.32 -20.34 -25.16
CA ALA A 261 8.04 -20.94 -24.05
C ALA A 261 7.32 -20.77 -22.70
N LEU A 262 6.72 -19.60 -22.44
CA LEU A 262 5.98 -19.33 -21.21
C LEU A 262 4.61 -20.02 -21.20
N THR A 263 3.93 -20.11 -22.34
CA THR A 263 2.65 -20.83 -22.47
C THR A 263 2.81 -22.34 -22.31
N ASN A 264 3.99 -22.90 -22.62
CA ASN A 264 4.30 -24.30 -22.35
C ASN A 264 4.58 -24.61 -20.86
N CYS A 265 4.54 -23.59 -19.99
CA CYS A 265 4.64 -23.80 -18.56
C CYS A 265 3.34 -24.40 -18.00
N PRO A 266 3.37 -25.56 -17.31
CA PRO A 266 2.16 -26.15 -16.74
C PRO A 266 1.53 -25.29 -15.64
N GLU A 267 2.28 -24.37 -15.03
CA GLU A 267 1.82 -23.50 -13.95
C GLU A 267 1.26 -22.16 -14.42
N ILE A 268 1.27 -21.89 -15.74
CA ILE A 268 0.81 -20.63 -16.32
C ILE A 268 -0.27 -20.94 -17.35
N ASP A 269 -1.50 -20.55 -17.05
CA ASP A 269 -2.65 -20.78 -17.92
C ASP A 269 -2.70 -19.80 -19.10
N GLN A 270 -2.20 -18.58 -18.90
CA GLN A 270 -2.35 -17.48 -19.86
C GLN A 270 -1.14 -16.55 -19.84
N VAL A 271 -0.68 -16.13 -21.02
CA VAL A 271 0.43 -15.19 -21.18
C VAL A 271 0.00 -14.04 -22.07
N ALA A 272 0.32 -12.81 -21.65
CA ALA A 272 0.12 -11.62 -22.47
C ALA A 272 1.25 -10.61 -22.28
N PHE A 273 1.34 -9.68 -23.21
CA PHE A 273 2.28 -8.56 -23.16
C PHE A 273 1.54 -7.27 -22.83
N LYS A 274 2.18 -6.42 -22.02
CA LYS A 274 1.73 -5.07 -21.71
C LYS A 274 2.73 -4.06 -22.25
N ILE A 275 2.44 -3.50 -23.43
CA ILE A 275 3.34 -2.56 -24.12
C ILE A 275 2.79 -1.15 -23.95
N ASP A 276 3.64 -0.23 -23.50
CA ASP A 276 3.26 1.17 -23.25
C ASP A 276 2.03 1.29 -22.33
N GLY A 277 1.97 0.42 -21.31
CA GLY A 277 0.89 0.40 -20.33
C GLY A 277 -0.41 -0.26 -20.78
N LYS A 278 -0.51 -0.75 -22.02
CA LYS A 278 -1.71 -1.43 -22.54
C LYS A 278 -1.45 -2.90 -22.79
N ILE A 279 -2.40 -3.75 -22.39
CA ILE A 279 -2.36 -5.17 -22.75
C ILE A 279 -2.54 -5.29 -24.26
N ASN A 280 -1.68 -6.05 -24.92
CA ASN A 280 -1.82 -6.31 -26.34
C ASN A 280 -3.12 -7.10 -26.59
N THR A 281 -4.01 -6.54 -27.41
CA THR A 281 -5.33 -7.07 -27.75
C THR A 281 -5.30 -8.32 -28.61
N ASP A 282 -4.14 -8.68 -29.17
CA ASP A 282 -3.95 -9.95 -29.90
C ASP A 282 -4.20 -11.18 -29.01
N PHE A 283 -4.20 -11.00 -27.67
CA PHE A 283 -4.42 -12.05 -26.69
C PHE A 283 -5.77 -11.86 -26.00
N GLN A 284 -6.74 -12.73 -26.28
CA GLN A 284 -7.98 -12.79 -25.50
C GLN A 284 -7.72 -13.52 -24.18
N LEU A 285 -7.47 -12.74 -23.12
CA LEU A 285 -7.33 -13.26 -21.77
C LEU A 285 -8.72 -13.57 -21.18
N LYS A 286 -8.86 -14.76 -20.58
CA LYS A 286 -9.94 -15.06 -19.65
C LYS A 286 -9.85 -14.10 -18.46
N PRO A 287 -10.99 -13.60 -17.98
CA PRO A 287 -11.01 -12.67 -16.85
C PRO A 287 -10.48 -13.33 -15.57
N LEU A 288 -10.01 -12.49 -14.67
CA LEU A 288 -9.84 -12.84 -13.27
C LEU A 288 -11.21 -12.80 -12.60
N GLY A 289 -11.35 -13.49 -11.47
CA GLY A 289 -12.56 -13.39 -10.67
C GLY A 289 -12.35 -13.77 -9.22
N GLN A 290 -13.27 -13.32 -8.38
CA GLN A 290 -13.36 -13.69 -6.97
C GLN A 290 -14.82 -13.97 -6.62
N ILE A 291 -15.01 -15.01 -5.81
CA ILE A 291 -16.31 -15.35 -5.21
C ILE A 291 -16.45 -14.58 -3.89
N PHE A 292 -17.63 -14.03 -3.66
CA PHE A 292 -18.02 -13.32 -2.45
C PHE A 292 -19.29 -13.93 -1.87
N SER A 293 -19.41 -13.85 -0.55
CA SER A 293 -20.62 -14.15 0.19
C SER A 293 -21.04 -12.92 1.01
N VAL A 294 -22.25 -12.40 0.77
CA VAL A 294 -22.82 -11.29 1.55
C VAL A 294 -23.98 -11.81 2.40
N PRO A 295 -23.96 -11.59 3.73
CA PRO A 295 -25.06 -11.97 4.60
C PRO A 295 -26.24 -11.02 4.39
N LEU A 296 -27.42 -11.60 4.16
CA LEU A 296 -28.70 -10.90 4.27
C LEU A 296 -29.25 -11.18 5.66
N THR A 297 -28.80 -10.40 6.64
CA THR A 297 -29.09 -10.61 8.08
C THR A 297 -30.58 -10.75 8.37
N GLN A 298 -31.43 -10.05 7.64
CA GLN A 298 -32.88 -10.07 7.83
C GLN A 298 -33.58 -11.28 7.22
N GLU A 299 -32.93 -11.97 6.28
CA GLU A 299 -33.44 -13.19 5.64
C GLU A 299 -32.68 -14.43 6.13
N ASN A 300 -31.77 -14.26 7.09
CA ASN A 300 -30.91 -15.29 7.67
C ASN A 300 -30.27 -16.21 6.61
N ARG A 301 -29.86 -15.63 5.47
CA ARG A 301 -29.24 -16.32 4.35
C ARG A 301 -28.04 -15.56 3.82
N ASN A 302 -27.14 -16.25 3.15
CA ASN A 302 -26.04 -15.65 2.41
C ASN A 302 -26.33 -15.72 0.91
N ILE A 303 -26.02 -14.64 0.20
CA ILE A 303 -25.98 -14.65 -1.27
C ILE A 303 -24.53 -14.75 -1.70
N ASN A 304 -24.23 -15.77 -2.49
CA ASN A 304 -22.95 -15.90 -3.17
C ASN A 304 -23.04 -15.28 -4.55
N TYR A 305 -22.04 -14.48 -4.91
CA TYR A 305 -21.90 -13.90 -6.24
C TYR A 305 -20.43 -13.85 -6.64
N THR A 306 -20.16 -13.73 -7.93
CA THR A 306 -18.80 -13.66 -8.45
C THR A 306 -18.60 -12.27 -9.06
N LEU A 307 -17.50 -11.61 -8.70
CA LEU A 307 -17.02 -10.45 -9.44
C LEU A 307 -15.92 -10.91 -10.37
N THR A 308 -15.97 -10.43 -11.61
CA THR A 308 -14.96 -10.67 -12.63
C THR A 308 -14.39 -9.36 -13.17
N TRP A 309 -13.14 -9.40 -13.63
CA TRP A 309 -12.42 -8.24 -14.15
C TRP A 309 -11.26 -8.66 -15.07
N SER A 310 -10.80 -7.72 -15.90
CA SER A 310 -9.62 -7.90 -16.74
C SER A 310 -8.32 -7.74 -15.95
N ALA A 311 -7.20 -8.27 -16.46
CA ALA A 311 -5.93 -8.28 -15.73
C ALA A 311 -5.32 -6.87 -15.48
N ASP A 312 -5.75 -5.86 -16.23
CA ASP A 312 -5.37 -4.46 -16.07
C ASP A 312 -6.25 -3.66 -15.11
N CYS A 313 -7.44 -4.15 -14.76
CA CYS A 313 -8.28 -3.57 -13.71
C CYS A 313 -7.63 -3.69 -12.33
N PHE A 314 -7.93 -2.74 -11.46
CA PHE A 314 -7.57 -2.81 -10.06
C PHE A 314 -8.47 -3.81 -9.32
N SER A 315 -7.87 -4.55 -8.39
CA SER A 315 -8.60 -5.41 -7.46
C SER A 315 -7.82 -5.51 -6.14
N GLN A 316 -8.54 -5.72 -5.04
CA GLN A 316 -7.95 -5.87 -3.71
C GLN A 316 -7.14 -7.17 -3.65
N VAL A 317 -5.84 -7.10 -3.36
CA VAL A 317 -4.91 -8.23 -3.56
C VAL A 317 -5.09 -9.41 -2.60
N ASN A 318 -5.90 -9.26 -1.56
CA ASN A 318 -6.19 -10.29 -0.56
C ASN A 318 -7.67 -10.66 -0.66
N ALA A 319 -7.97 -11.75 -1.39
CA ALA A 319 -9.36 -12.13 -1.68
C ALA A 319 -10.18 -12.35 -0.40
N ASN A 320 -9.68 -13.19 0.51
CA ASN A 320 -10.42 -13.56 1.72
C ASN A 320 -10.62 -12.35 2.66
N GLN A 321 -9.69 -11.39 2.69
CA GLN A 321 -9.88 -10.17 3.48
C GLN A 321 -10.77 -9.14 2.76
N ASN A 322 -10.74 -9.09 1.43
CA ASN A 322 -11.67 -8.24 0.68
C ASN A 322 -13.13 -8.70 0.87
N GLU A 323 -13.39 -10.00 0.94
CA GLU A 323 -14.72 -10.51 1.28
C GLU A 323 -15.16 -10.00 2.67
N ARG A 324 -14.30 -10.10 3.68
CA ARG A 324 -14.57 -9.53 5.02
C ARG A 324 -14.77 -8.01 4.99
N LEU A 325 -14.01 -7.29 4.16
CA LEU A 325 -14.16 -5.85 4.00
C LEU A 325 -15.52 -5.48 3.41
N VAL A 326 -15.97 -6.21 2.39
CA VAL A 326 -17.32 -6.03 1.79
C VAL A 326 -18.41 -6.35 2.82
N GLN A 327 -18.28 -7.44 3.56
CA GLN A 327 -19.21 -7.81 4.64
C GLN A 327 -19.29 -6.72 5.71
N LEU A 328 -18.14 -6.21 6.16
CA LEU A 328 -18.06 -5.11 7.12
C LEU A 328 -18.74 -3.84 6.59
N VAL A 329 -18.53 -3.50 5.31
CA VAL A 329 -19.19 -2.36 4.68
C VAL A 329 -20.71 -2.53 4.68
N CYS A 330 -21.23 -3.70 4.33
CA CYS A 330 -22.66 -4.00 4.37
C CYS A 330 -23.22 -3.92 5.80
N GLU A 331 -22.49 -4.45 6.79
CA GLU A 331 -22.86 -4.36 8.20
C GLU A 331 -22.97 -2.91 8.67
N LEU A 332 -21.97 -2.08 8.36
CA LEU A 332 -21.95 -0.66 8.74
C LEU A 332 -22.99 0.18 7.98
N ALA A 333 -23.31 -0.19 6.73
CA ALA A 333 -24.37 0.45 5.94
C ALA A 333 -25.76 0.21 6.57
N GLY A 334 -25.96 -0.94 7.21
CA GLY A 334 -27.23 -1.35 7.82
C GLY A 334 -28.28 -1.79 6.78
N ASP A 335 -29.57 -1.69 7.13
CA ASP A 335 -30.66 -2.03 6.20
C ASP A 335 -30.67 -1.07 5.01
N MET A 336 -30.44 -1.59 3.81
CA MET A 336 -30.35 -0.81 2.57
C MET A 336 -31.59 -0.92 1.67
N ARG A 337 -32.64 -1.66 2.10
CA ARG A 337 -33.85 -1.84 1.29
C ARG A 337 -34.54 -0.51 1.00
N GLY A 338 -34.76 -0.23 -0.28
CA GLY A 338 -35.40 0.99 -0.74
C GLY A 338 -34.57 2.26 -0.51
N LYS A 339 -33.29 2.13 -0.13
CA LYS A 339 -32.36 3.25 0.05
C LYS A 339 -31.49 3.46 -1.18
N THR A 340 -30.91 4.65 -1.26
CA THR A 340 -29.97 5.03 -2.32
C THR A 340 -28.53 4.91 -1.86
N ALA A 341 -27.65 4.40 -2.73
CA ALA A 341 -26.22 4.39 -2.50
C ALA A 341 -25.46 5.01 -3.69
N LEU A 342 -24.49 5.87 -3.38
CA LEU A 342 -23.53 6.40 -4.34
C LEU A 342 -22.16 5.81 -4.04
N ASP A 343 -21.62 5.02 -4.96
CA ASP A 343 -20.30 4.39 -4.88
C ASP A 343 -19.29 5.19 -5.71
N LEU A 344 -18.39 5.88 -5.02
CA LEU A 344 -17.35 6.72 -5.63
C LEU A 344 -16.06 5.91 -5.73
N TYR A 345 -15.45 5.90 -6.92
CA TYR A 345 -14.32 5.01 -7.25
C TYR A 345 -14.76 3.54 -7.23
N CYS A 346 -15.91 3.25 -7.84
CA CYS A 346 -16.58 1.95 -7.70
C CYS A 346 -15.80 0.79 -8.33
N GLY A 347 -14.79 1.06 -9.16
CA GLY A 347 -14.04 0.05 -9.90
C GLY A 347 -14.99 -0.88 -10.68
N MET A 348 -14.77 -2.19 -10.54
CA MET A 348 -15.62 -3.24 -11.13
C MET A 348 -16.88 -3.58 -10.31
N GLY A 349 -17.26 -2.72 -9.35
CA GLY A 349 -18.44 -2.88 -8.50
C GLY A 349 -18.20 -3.61 -7.18
N ASN A 350 -16.98 -3.52 -6.59
CA ASN A 350 -16.62 -4.27 -5.37
C ASN A 350 -17.63 -4.13 -4.23
N PHE A 351 -18.08 -2.90 -3.97
CA PHE A 351 -19.11 -2.60 -2.97
C PHE A 351 -20.49 -2.41 -3.58
N SER A 352 -20.56 -1.81 -4.78
CA SER A 352 -21.81 -1.57 -5.51
C SER A 352 -22.71 -2.80 -5.59
N ILE A 353 -22.16 -3.95 -6.01
CA ILE A 353 -22.97 -5.17 -6.21
C ILE A 353 -23.49 -5.70 -4.87
N ALA A 354 -22.67 -5.69 -3.82
CA ALA A 354 -23.06 -6.13 -2.48
C ALA A 354 -24.19 -5.27 -1.89
N LEU A 355 -24.09 -3.95 -2.03
CA LEU A 355 -25.11 -3.01 -1.56
C LEU A 355 -26.42 -3.17 -2.34
N ALA A 356 -26.34 -3.41 -3.66
CA ALA A 356 -27.52 -3.66 -4.48
C ALA A 356 -28.22 -4.98 -4.12
N LEU A 357 -27.44 -6.05 -3.88
CA LEU A 357 -27.97 -7.32 -3.36
C LEU A 357 -28.62 -7.16 -1.98
N SER A 358 -28.19 -6.17 -1.20
CA SER A 358 -28.79 -5.80 0.09
C SER A 358 -30.03 -4.89 -0.05
N GLY A 359 -30.50 -4.63 -1.28
CA GLY A 359 -31.74 -3.89 -1.57
C GLY A 359 -31.57 -2.41 -1.90
N ALA A 360 -30.32 -1.91 -2.03
CA ALA A 360 -30.07 -0.52 -2.41
C ALA A 360 -30.31 -0.28 -3.91
N THR A 361 -30.72 0.93 -4.26
CA THR A 361 -30.53 1.47 -5.62
C THR A 361 -29.15 2.11 -5.69
N VAL A 362 -28.26 1.54 -6.49
CA VAL A 362 -26.85 1.94 -6.52
C VAL A 362 -26.49 2.71 -7.78
N THR A 363 -25.79 3.82 -7.60
CA THR A 363 -25.09 4.53 -8.67
C THR A 363 -23.59 4.48 -8.40
N GLY A 364 -22.78 4.02 -9.35
CA GLY A 364 -21.32 3.95 -9.25
C GLY A 364 -20.61 4.88 -10.22
N LEU A 365 -19.55 5.55 -9.76
CA LEU A 365 -18.69 6.43 -10.56
C LEU A 365 -17.25 5.91 -10.55
N GLU A 366 -16.66 5.75 -11.73
CA GLU A 366 -15.27 5.33 -11.91
C GLU A 366 -14.67 5.99 -13.17
N LEU A 367 -13.39 6.36 -13.14
CA LEU A 367 -12.72 7.01 -14.26
C LEU A 367 -12.32 6.00 -15.35
N ASN A 368 -12.02 4.76 -14.96
CA ASN A 368 -11.61 3.69 -15.85
C ASN A 368 -12.83 3.03 -16.52
N SER A 369 -12.95 3.23 -17.84
CA SER A 369 -14.05 2.70 -18.64
C SER A 369 -14.13 1.17 -18.64
N GLU A 370 -12.99 0.48 -18.61
CA GLU A 370 -12.99 -1.00 -18.59
C GLU A 370 -13.53 -1.54 -17.27
N SER A 371 -13.24 -0.86 -16.15
CA SER A 371 -13.78 -1.20 -14.84
C SER A 371 -15.31 -1.01 -14.81
N ILE A 372 -15.82 0.05 -15.44
CA ILE A 372 -17.28 0.27 -15.60
C ILE A 372 -17.93 -0.84 -16.44
N ASN A 373 -17.31 -1.23 -17.56
CA ASN A 373 -17.80 -2.35 -18.38
C ASN A 373 -17.91 -3.64 -17.55
N TRP A 374 -16.92 -3.91 -16.68
CA TRP A 374 -16.97 -5.04 -15.75
C TRP A 374 -18.01 -4.86 -14.64
N ALA A 375 -18.20 -3.65 -14.12
CA ALA A 375 -19.23 -3.37 -13.13
C ALA A 375 -20.64 -3.66 -13.67
N GLU A 376 -20.93 -3.25 -14.90
CA GLU A 376 -22.20 -3.55 -15.59
C GLU A 376 -22.39 -5.06 -15.81
N ARG A 377 -21.35 -5.76 -16.28
CA ARG A 377 -21.39 -7.22 -16.45
C ARG A 377 -21.61 -7.94 -15.12
N ASN A 378 -20.92 -7.52 -14.07
CA ASN A 378 -21.05 -8.10 -12.73
C ASN A 378 -22.44 -7.85 -12.14
N ALA A 379 -23.02 -6.66 -12.35
CA ALA A 379 -24.40 -6.36 -11.96
C ALA A 379 -25.41 -7.25 -12.69
N GLY A 380 -25.25 -7.41 -14.00
CA GLY A 380 -26.07 -8.32 -14.81
C GLY A 380 -25.95 -9.77 -14.34
N ALA A 381 -24.72 -10.26 -14.09
CA ALA A 381 -24.47 -11.62 -13.61
C ALA A 381 -25.02 -11.87 -12.19
N ALA A 382 -25.03 -10.86 -11.32
CA ALA A 382 -25.62 -10.91 -9.99
C ALA A 382 -27.15 -10.67 -9.99
N GLY A 383 -27.75 -10.33 -11.14
CA GLY A 383 -29.19 -10.07 -11.26
C GLY A 383 -29.64 -8.78 -10.57
N VAL A 384 -28.76 -7.80 -10.40
CA VAL A 384 -29.06 -6.52 -9.73
C VAL A 384 -29.03 -5.35 -10.71
N ASN A 385 -29.90 -4.36 -10.48
CA ASN A 385 -29.94 -3.14 -11.28
C ASN A 385 -29.09 -2.05 -10.63
N CYS A 386 -27.92 -1.78 -11.19
CA CYS A 386 -27.03 -0.69 -10.80
C CYS A 386 -26.82 0.24 -12.00
N ARG A 387 -26.61 1.54 -11.74
CA ARG A 387 -26.23 2.51 -12.77
C ARG A 387 -24.75 2.85 -12.62
N PHE A 388 -23.98 2.75 -13.70
CA PHE A 388 -22.55 3.02 -13.68
C PHE A 388 -22.20 4.12 -14.68
N TYR A 389 -21.30 5.01 -14.31
CA TYR A 389 -20.86 6.11 -15.17
C TYR A 389 -19.35 6.25 -15.18
N VAL A 390 -18.79 6.41 -16.39
CA VAL A 390 -17.39 6.78 -16.58
C VAL A 390 -17.24 8.26 -16.23
N ALA A 391 -16.64 8.57 -15.08
CA ALA A 391 -16.58 9.94 -14.58
C ALA A 391 -15.40 10.20 -13.63
N ASP A 392 -14.88 11.44 -13.67
CA ASP A 392 -13.93 11.94 -12.67
C ASP A 392 -14.66 12.32 -11.39
N VAL A 393 -14.52 11.50 -10.34
CA VAL A 393 -15.21 11.68 -9.05
C VAL A 393 -15.09 13.10 -8.48
N PRO A 394 -13.90 13.73 -8.38
CA PRO A 394 -13.80 15.11 -7.89
C PRO A 394 -14.63 16.12 -8.67
N THR A 395 -14.78 15.91 -9.98
CA THR A 395 -15.59 16.76 -10.86
C THR A 395 -17.07 16.49 -10.68
N SER A 396 -17.49 15.22 -10.75
CA SER A 396 -18.90 14.83 -10.53
C SER A 396 -19.40 15.22 -9.14
N LEU A 397 -18.57 15.16 -8.10
CA LEU A 397 -18.94 15.64 -6.76
C LEU A 397 -19.32 17.12 -6.75
N ARG A 398 -18.70 17.97 -7.59
CA ARG A 398 -19.03 19.40 -7.68
C ARG A 398 -20.38 19.62 -8.35
N GLU A 399 -20.71 18.79 -9.34
CA GLU A 399 -21.97 18.85 -10.08
C GLU A 399 -23.13 18.35 -9.21
N LEU A 400 -22.99 17.14 -8.65
CA LEU A 400 -23.99 16.50 -7.78
C LEU A 400 -24.28 17.33 -6.51
N ALA A 401 -23.30 18.09 -6.01
CA ALA A 401 -23.50 19.00 -4.87
C ALA A 401 -24.52 20.12 -5.16
N ASN A 402 -24.84 20.40 -6.42
CA ASN A 402 -25.84 21.40 -6.81
C ASN A 402 -27.26 20.81 -6.90
N ASP A 403 -27.39 19.50 -7.10
CA ASP A 403 -28.69 18.85 -7.38
C ASP A 403 -29.56 18.65 -6.13
N ARG A 404 -29.02 18.92 -4.93
CA ARG A 404 -29.71 18.86 -3.61
C ARG A 404 -30.50 17.58 -3.32
N GLN A 405 -30.24 16.50 -4.05
CA GLN A 405 -30.86 15.20 -3.76
C GLN A 405 -30.29 14.63 -2.47
N GLN A 406 -31.18 14.13 -1.61
CA GLN A 406 -30.78 13.45 -0.39
C GLN A 406 -30.30 12.04 -0.73
N ILE A 407 -29.03 11.76 -0.45
CA ILE A 407 -28.45 10.42 -0.59
C ILE A 407 -28.45 9.73 0.78
N ASP A 408 -28.84 8.45 0.85
CA ASP A 408 -28.79 7.72 2.12
C ASP A 408 -27.35 7.36 2.48
N THR A 409 -26.64 6.70 1.57
CA THR A 409 -25.27 6.21 1.81
C THR A 409 -24.34 6.64 0.68
N VAL A 410 -23.23 7.28 1.02
CA VAL A 410 -22.09 7.41 0.10
C VAL A 410 -21.00 6.44 0.55
N ILE A 411 -20.47 5.66 -0.37
CA ILE A 411 -19.26 4.85 -0.15
C ILE A 411 -18.14 5.34 -1.06
N LEU A 412 -16.91 5.28 -0.56
CA LEU A 412 -15.74 5.66 -1.34
C LEU A 412 -14.49 4.88 -0.92
N ASP A 413 -13.72 4.44 -1.92
CA ASP A 413 -12.39 3.84 -1.78
C ASP A 413 -11.38 4.62 -2.67
N PRO A 414 -11.01 5.85 -2.29
CA PRO A 414 -10.17 6.70 -3.11
C PRO A 414 -8.72 6.22 -3.16
N PRO A 415 -7.94 6.65 -4.18
CA PRO A 415 -6.51 6.42 -4.22
C PRO A 415 -5.78 7.03 -3.02
N ARG A 416 -4.52 6.64 -2.78
CA ARG A 416 -3.67 7.09 -1.64
C ARG A 416 -3.60 8.60 -1.37
N LYS A 417 -3.98 9.46 -2.32
CA LYS A 417 -4.06 10.92 -2.13
C LYS A 417 -5.32 11.37 -1.36
N GLY A 418 -6.25 10.45 -1.10
CA GLY A 418 -7.60 10.73 -0.60
C GLY A 418 -8.42 11.53 -1.60
N LEU A 419 -9.40 12.28 -1.09
CA LEU A 419 -10.28 13.13 -1.92
C LEU A 419 -9.67 14.51 -2.25
N ASP A 420 -8.64 14.95 -1.52
CA ASP A 420 -8.03 16.28 -1.64
C ASP A 420 -9.10 17.40 -1.65
N LYS A 421 -9.26 18.15 -2.76
CA LYS A 421 -10.28 19.21 -2.90
C LYS A 421 -11.71 18.68 -2.91
N GLY A 422 -11.92 17.39 -3.20
CA GLY A 422 -13.23 16.74 -3.30
C GLY A 422 -13.98 16.63 -1.97
N THR A 423 -13.27 16.64 -0.82
CA THR A 423 -13.89 16.44 0.50
C THR A 423 -14.94 17.51 0.83
N ARG A 424 -14.72 18.76 0.38
CA ARG A 424 -15.70 19.86 0.57
C ARG A 424 -16.97 19.64 -0.25
N SER A 425 -16.84 19.11 -1.47
CA SER A 425 -17.97 18.79 -2.32
C SER A 425 -18.75 17.60 -1.77
N LEU A 426 -18.05 16.57 -1.29
CA LEU A 426 -18.68 15.44 -0.59
C LEU A 426 -19.51 15.91 0.62
N ALA A 427 -18.98 16.83 1.43
CA ALA A 427 -19.73 17.37 2.56
C ALA A 427 -21.05 18.06 2.14
N LYS A 428 -21.07 18.68 0.95
CA LYS A 428 -22.24 19.37 0.38
C LYS A 428 -23.29 18.43 -0.21
N LEU A 429 -22.93 17.18 -0.56
CA LEU A 429 -23.91 16.16 -1.00
C LEU A 429 -24.96 15.83 0.07
N ASN A 430 -24.71 16.23 1.32
CA ASN A 430 -25.65 16.04 2.42
C ASN A 430 -26.07 14.59 2.67
N ALA A 431 -25.23 13.60 2.35
CA ALA A 431 -25.52 12.19 2.59
C ALA A 431 -25.85 11.92 4.07
N ARG A 432 -26.79 11.01 4.34
CA ARG A 432 -27.13 10.63 5.74
C ARG A 432 -25.95 9.93 6.41
N GLN A 433 -25.24 9.09 5.65
CA GLN A 433 -24.00 8.47 6.09
C GLN A 433 -22.95 8.36 4.97
N ILE A 434 -21.69 8.31 5.39
CA ILE A 434 -20.52 8.13 4.53
C ILE A 434 -19.71 6.95 5.08
N LEU A 435 -19.45 5.97 4.22
CA LEU A 435 -18.51 4.87 4.46
C LEU A 435 -17.22 5.15 3.69
N TYR A 436 -16.19 5.62 4.39
CA TYR A 436 -14.90 5.99 3.79
C TYR A 436 -13.90 4.84 4.02
N ILE A 437 -13.51 4.16 2.95
CA ILE A 437 -12.46 3.14 2.92
C ILE A 437 -11.13 3.82 2.58
N SER A 438 -10.05 3.50 3.31
CA SER A 438 -8.75 4.12 3.03
C SER A 438 -7.56 3.27 3.45
N CYS A 439 -6.58 3.22 2.57
CA CYS A 439 -5.28 2.61 2.80
C CYS A 439 -4.22 3.55 3.40
N ASP A 440 -4.55 4.82 3.67
CA ASP A 440 -3.62 5.83 4.19
C ASP A 440 -4.22 6.62 5.38
N PRO A 441 -3.76 6.36 6.62
CA PRO A 441 -4.27 7.05 7.81
C PRO A 441 -4.11 8.58 7.80
N ALA A 442 -3.10 9.12 7.11
CA ALA A 442 -2.83 10.56 7.12
C ALA A 442 -3.83 11.31 6.23
N THR A 443 -4.11 10.80 5.04
CA THR A 443 -5.11 11.40 4.14
C THR A 443 -6.53 11.16 4.65
N LEU A 444 -6.82 9.98 5.23
CA LEU A 444 -8.11 9.71 5.87
C LEU A 444 -8.38 10.69 7.03
N SER A 445 -7.44 10.83 7.98
CA SER A 445 -7.63 11.72 9.13
C SER A 445 -7.79 13.20 8.73
N ARG A 446 -7.09 13.65 7.69
CA ARG A 446 -7.30 14.97 7.08
C ARG A 446 -8.73 15.13 6.57
N ASP A 447 -9.22 14.16 5.78
CA ASP A 447 -10.52 14.24 5.14
C ASP A 447 -11.66 14.12 6.16
N VAL A 448 -11.55 13.22 7.13
CA VAL A 448 -12.49 13.08 8.25
C VAL A 448 -12.52 14.35 9.12
N ALA A 449 -11.38 14.99 9.39
CA ALA A 449 -11.35 16.27 10.10
C ALA A 449 -12.11 17.38 9.35
N LEU A 450 -12.14 17.35 8.03
CA LEU A 450 -12.92 18.29 7.23
C LEU A 450 -14.42 17.95 7.26
N LEU A 451 -14.78 16.67 7.11
CA LEU A 451 -16.16 16.21 7.16
C LEU A 451 -16.79 16.49 8.52
N THR A 452 -16.06 16.29 9.62
CA THR A 452 -16.53 16.57 10.98
C THR A 452 -16.82 18.04 11.21
N ARG A 453 -15.93 18.94 10.75
CA ARG A 453 -16.18 20.39 10.73
C ARG A 453 -17.36 20.80 9.84
N SER A 454 -17.82 19.92 8.95
CA SER A 454 -18.94 20.15 8.02
C SER A 454 -20.25 19.49 8.46
N GLY A 455 -20.36 19.12 9.75
CA GLY A 455 -21.62 18.60 10.33
C GLY A 455 -21.78 17.08 10.24
N TYR A 456 -20.69 16.33 10.08
CA TYR A 456 -20.68 14.89 10.27
C TYR A 456 -20.06 14.52 11.62
N GLN A 457 -20.38 13.34 12.13
CA GLN A 457 -19.73 12.75 13.28
C GLN A 457 -19.10 11.42 12.87
N LEU A 458 -17.84 11.21 13.24
CA LEU A 458 -17.20 9.90 13.10
C LEU A 458 -17.80 8.95 14.13
N LYS A 459 -18.59 7.98 13.69
CA LYS A 459 -19.29 7.02 14.54
C LYS A 459 -18.41 5.82 14.88
N GLN A 460 -17.78 5.25 13.86
CA GLN A 460 -16.90 4.10 13.99
C GLN A 460 -15.69 4.24 13.06
N LEU A 461 -14.56 3.69 13.50
CA LEU A 461 -13.33 3.63 12.74
C LEU A 461 -12.68 2.27 12.97
N ILE A 462 -12.66 1.44 11.93
CA ILE A 462 -12.25 0.05 12.03
C ILE A 462 -11.00 -0.16 11.16
N PRO A 463 -9.83 -0.43 11.77
CA PRO A 463 -8.65 -0.84 11.04
C PRO A 463 -8.81 -2.28 10.53
N VAL A 464 -8.36 -2.55 9.31
CA VAL A 464 -8.49 -3.83 8.61
C VAL A 464 -7.12 -4.25 8.07
N ASP A 465 -6.68 -5.45 8.41
CA ASP A 465 -5.40 -5.96 7.92
C ASP A 465 -5.52 -6.56 6.50
N MET A 466 -5.58 -5.71 5.49
CA MET A 466 -5.55 -6.10 4.08
C MET A 466 -4.19 -6.67 3.65
N PHE A 467 -3.11 -6.25 4.31
CA PHE A 467 -1.73 -6.58 3.95
C PHE A 467 -0.91 -7.09 5.15
N PRO A 468 -1.19 -8.32 5.63
CA PRO A 468 -0.38 -8.95 6.67
C PRO A 468 1.11 -8.94 6.31
N GLN A 469 1.98 -8.93 7.32
CA GLN A 469 3.45 -8.87 7.16
C GLN A 469 4.00 -7.52 6.65
N THR A 470 3.14 -6.54 6.42
CA THR A 470 3.51 -5.18 6.01
C THR A 470 2.93 -4.15 6.96
N HIS A 471 3.51 -2.94 7.00
CA HIS A 471 2.94 -1.80 7.71
C HIS A 471 1.63 -1.27 7.12
N HIS A 472 1.31 -1.62 5.87
CA HIS A 472 0.10 -1.12 5.22
C HIS A 472 -1.15 -1.57 5.98
N ILE A 473 -2.11 -0.67 6.04
CA ILE A 473 -3.36 -0.82 6.76
C ILE A 473 -4.48 -0.34 5.85
N GLU A 474 -5.57 -1.08 5.82
CA GLU A 474 -6.84 -0.63 5.26
C GLU A 474 -7.74 -0.17 6.41
N SER A 475 -8.66 0.74 6.20
CA SER A 475 -9.53 1.22 7.27
C SER A 475 -10.90 1.59 6.75
N VAL A 476 -11.93 1.41 7.57
CA VAL A 476 -13.31 1.81 7.27
C VAL A 476 -13.77 2.81 8.31
N ALA A 477 -14.12 4.02 7.88
CA ALA A 477 -14.70 5.06 8.71
C ALA A 477 -16.19 5.22 8.38
N LEU A 478 -17.06 5.04 9.38
CA LEU A 478 -18.47 5.37 9.29
C LEU A 478 -18.69 6.78 9.84
N LEU A 479 -19.11 7.70 8.99
CA LEU A 479 -19.54 9.03 9.38
C LEU A 479 -21.05 9.17 9.20
N LYS A 480 -21.74 9.78 10.16
CA LYS A 480 -23.16 10.11 10.05
C LYS A 480 -23.37 11.62 10.12
N LYS A 481 -24.34 12.12 9.36
CA LYS A 481 -24.76 13.53 9.46
C LYS A 481 -25.30 13.78 10.87
N ILE A 482 -24.94 14.92 11.47
CA ILE A 482 -25.52 15.35 12.74
C ILE A 482 -26.85 16.05 12.42
N ASP A 483 -27.94 15.52 12.95
CA ASP A 483 -29.24 16.18 12.88
C ASP A 483 -29.26 17.36 13.86
N ILE A 484 -29.14 18.58 13.32
CA ILE A 484 -29.11 19.82 14.13
C ILE A 484 -30.44 20.03 14.89
N ALA A 485 -31.55 19.41 14.45
CA ALA A 485 -32.84 19.46 15.13
C ALA A 485 -32.86 18.75 16.50
N ALA A 486 -31.97 17.78 16.75
CA ALA A 486 -31.95 17.02 18.00
C ALA A 486 -31.03 17.62 19.08
N ALA A 487 -30.23 18.63 18.75
CA ALA A 487 -29.24 19.24 19.66
C ALA A 487 -29.76 20.49 20.41
N SER A 488 -31.07 20.78 20.31
CA SER A 488 -31.71 21.96 20.89
C SER A 488 -32.68 21.65 22.06
N HIS A 489 -32.57 20.46 22.65
CA HIS A 489 -33.34 20.06 23.84
C HIS A 489 -32.44 19.61 24.97
#